data_AF-A0A7X7KWW9-F1
#
_entry.id   AF-A0A7X7KWW9-F1
#
_cell.length_a   1.000
_cell.length_b   1.000
_cell.length_c   1.000
_cell.angle_alpha   90.00
_cell.angle_beta   90.00
_cell.angle_gamma   90.00
#
_symmetry.space_group_name_H-M   'P 1'
#
loop_
_entity.id
_entity.type
_entity.pdbx_description
1 polymer ?
#
loop_
_entity_poly.entity_id
_entity_poly.type
_entity_poly.pdbx_seq_one_letter_code
_entity_poly.pdbx_strand_id
1 'polypeptide(L)'
;MSKIGKNPVVIPAGVTVMIAGSTVTVKGGRGELVRELPDGISASVADGLLRVERRDDSRGQRSLHGLLRTLCANMITGVTTGYSRELVIEGT
;
A
#
# COMPACT_ATOMS: atom_id res chain seq x y z
N MET A 1 1.93 19.63 2.69
CA MET A 1 0.93 18.54 2.84
C MET A 1 1.18 17.51 1.75
N SER A 2 1.38 16.25 2.12
CA SER A 2 1.77 15.19 1.17
C SER A 2 0.70 15.02 0.08
N LYS A 3 1.06 15.27 -1.18
CA LYS A 3 0.20 15.06 -2.36
C LYS A 3 0.18 13.58 -2.79
N ILE A 4 1.03 12.74 -2.17
CA ILE A 4 1.30 11.35 -2.55
C ILE A 4 0.04 10.48 -2.47
N GLY A 5 -0.85 10.72 -1.50
CA GLY A 5 -2.10 9.96 -1.38
C GLY A 5 -3.01 10.06 -2.61
N LYS A 6 -3.01 11.19 -3.32
CA LYS A 6 -3.84 11.38 -4.53
C LYS A 6 -3.34 10.55 -5.72
N ASN A 7 -2.10 10.09 -5.68
CA ASN A 7 -1.52 9.35 -6.79
C ASN A 7 -1.93 7.88 -6.67
N PRO A 8 -2.65 7.33 -7.67
CA PRO A 8 -2.98 5.91 -7.68
C PRO A 8 -1.71 5.06 -7.66
N VAL A 9 -1.85 3.83 -7.18
CA VAL A 9 -0.80 2.82 -7.19
C VAL A 9 -1.09 1.86 -8.33
N VAL A 10 -0.14 1.74 -9.26
CA VAL A 10 -0.27 0.80 -10.39
C VAL A 10 -0.07 -0.62 -9.87
N ILE A 11 -0.98 -1.53 -10.23
CA ILE A 11 -0.89 -2.95 -9.89
C ILE A 11 -0.21 -3.66 -11.07
N PRO A 12 1.01 -4.21 -10.89
CA PRO A 12 1.70 -4.97 -11.94
C PRO A 12 0.95 -6.26 -12.29
N ALA A 13 1.17 -6.77 -13.50
CA ALA A 13 0.63 -8.05 -13.93
C ALA A 13 1.11 -9.18 -12.98
N GLY A 14 0.19 -10.06 -12.60
CA GLY A 14 0.46 -11.16 -11.66
C GLY A 14 0.30 -10.81 -10.18
N VAL A 15 -0.10 -9.58 -9.85
CA VAL A 15 -0.51 -9.18 -8.50
C VAL A 15 -2.02 -9.09 -8.43
N THR A 16 -2.62 -9.75 -7.43
CA THR A 16 -4.04 -9.66 -7.14
C THR A 16 -4.24 -8.91 -5.85
N VAL A 17 -5.01 -7.82 -5.89
CA VAL A 17 -5.40 -7.07 -4.69
C VAL A 17 -6.87 -7.34 -4.40
N MET A 18 -7.16 -7.84 -3.21
CA MET A 18 -8.51 -8.08 -2.71
C MET A 18 -8.80 -7.11 -1.57
N ILE A 19 -9.99 -6.53 -1.58
CA ILE A 19 -10.44 -5.59 -0.54
C ILE A 19 -11.71 -6.17 0.06
N ALA A 20 -11.66 -6.53 1.34
CA ALA A 20 -12.76 -7.06 2.12
C ALA A 20 -13.07 -6.11 3.28
N GLY A 21 -14.03 -5.20 3.07
CA GLY A 21 -14.36 -4.16 4.06
C GLY A 21 -13.17 -3.23 4.31
N SER A 22 -12.62 -3.28 5.52
CA SER A 22 -11.41 -2.55 5.93
C SER A 22 -10.11 -3.32 5.68
N THR A 23 -10.15 -4.59 5.27
CA THR A 23 -8.95 -5.41 5.09
C THR A 23 -8.50 -5.45 3.63
N VAL A 24 -7.26 -5.08 3.37
CA VAL A 24 -6.60 -5.15 2.07
C VAL A 24 -5.64 -6.33 2.06
N THR A 25 -5.85 -7.25 1.14
CA THR A 25 -4.99 -8.42 0.91
C THR A 25 -4.32 -8.28 -0.45
N VAL A 26 -3.00 -8.33 -0.48
CA VAL A 26 -2.20 -8.26 -1.70
C VAL A 26 -1.50 -9.61 -1.89
N LYS A 27 -1.80 -10.30 -2.99
CA LYS A 27 -1.18 -11.59 -3.36
C LYS A 27 -0.32 -11.41 -4.59
N GLY A 28 0.87 -12.02 -4.60
CA GLY A 28 1.77 -12.04 -5.75
C GLY A 28 2.68 -13.26 -5.74
N GLY A 29 3.63 -13.30 -6.66
CA GLY A 29 4.52 -14.46 -6.85
C GLY A 29 5.39 -14.81 -5.65
N ARG A 30 5.59 -13.88 -4.69
CA ARG A 30 6.40 -14.11 -3.48
C ARG A 30 5.59 -14.34 -2.20
N GLY A 31 4.27 -14.40 -2.28
CA GLY A 31 3.39 -14.66 -1.14
C GLY A 31 2.20 -13.71 -1.06
N GLU A 32 1.62 -13.64 0.14
CA GLU A 32 0.49 -12.77 0.45
C GLU A 32 0.80 -11.84 1.64
N LEU A 33 0.32 -10.61 1.55
CA LEU A 33 0.39 -9.61 2.61
C LEU A 33 -1.01 -9.10 2.91
N VAL A 34 -1.35 -9.02 4.19
CA VAL A 34 -2.65 -8.57 4.67
C VAL A 34 -2.46 -7.33 5.54
N ARG A 35 -3.30 -6.33 5.32
CA ARG A 35 -3.30 -5.10 6.12
C ARG A 35 -4.71 -4.61 6.38
N GLU A 36 -4.99 -4.29 7.64
CA GLU A 36 -6.22 -3.62 8.04
C GLU A 36 -6.08 -2.09 7.90
N LEU A 37 -7.10 -1.48 7.30
CA LEU A 37 -7.24 -0.05 7.14
C LEU A 37 -7.95 0.53 8.37
N PRO A 38 -7.43 1.62 8.95
CA PRO A 38 -8.10 2.34 10.03
C PRO A 38 -9.37 3.05 9.53
N ASP A 39 -10.27 3.33 10.47
CA ASP A 39 -11.56 3.96 10.18
C ASP A 39 -11.44 5.30 9.46
N GLY A 40 -12.30 5.48 8.47
CA GLY A 40 -12.38 6.69 7.64
C GLY A 40 -11.43 6.69 6.43
N ILE A 41 -10.70 5.60 6.19
CA ILE A 41 -9.99 5.37 4.92
C ILE A 41 -10.52 4.12 4.24
N SER A 42 -10.85 4.28 2.96
CA SER A 42 -11.25 3.21 2.06
C SER A 42 -10.19 3.02 0.98
N ALA A 43 -10.14 1.83 0.40
CA ALA A 43 -9.36 1.55 -0.79
C ALA A 43 -10.29 0.96 -1.87
N SER A 44 -10.01 1.29 -3.12
CA SER A 44 -10.72 0.77 -4.28
C SER A 44 -9.72 0.34 -5.35
N VAL A 45 -10.08 -0.69 -6.12
CA VAL A 45 -9.31 -1.15 -7.28
C VAL A 45 -10.15 -0.92 -8.53
N ALA A 46 -9.64 -0.12 -9.46
CA ALA A 46 -10.28 0.17 -10.73
C ALA A 46 -9.21 0.23 -11.83
N ASP A 47 -9.46 -0.42 -12.98
CA ASP A 47 -8.58 -0.37 -14.16
C ASP A 47 -7.11 -0.77 -13.88
N GLY A 48 -6.89 -1.73 -12.97
CA GLY A 48 -5.53 -2.12 -12.57
C GLY A 48 -4.79 -1.09 -11.71
N LEU A 49 -5.52 -0.09 -11.19
CA LEU A 49 -5.02 0.92 -10.28
C LEU A 49 -5.68 0.77 -8.91
N LEU A 50 -4.87 0.81 -7.86
CA LEU A 50 -5.35 0.93 -6.49
C LEU A 50 -5.42 2.42 -6.11
N ARG A 51 -6.61 2.85 -5.71
CA ARG A 51 -6.88 4.19 -5.18
C ARG A 51 -7.20 4.09 -3.70
N VAL A 52 -6.66 5.03 -2.93
CA VAL A 52 -6.98 5.18 -1.51
C VAL A 52 -7.82 6.45 -1.39
N GLU A 53 -8.93 6.36 -0.68
CA GLU A 53 -9.87 7.45 -0.47
C GLU A 53 -10.00 7.73 1.02
N ARG A 54 -10.20 9.00 1.36
CA ARG A 54 -10.39 9.46 2.74
C ARG A 54 -11.78 10.01 2.90
N ARG A 55 -12.39 9.80 4.06
CA ARG A 55 -13.74 10.29 4.37
C ARG A 55 -13.78 11.81 4.54
N ASP A 56 -12.75 12.39 5.14
CA ASP A 56 -12.69 13.83 5.42
C ASP A 56 -11.28 14.43 5.22
N ASP A 57 -11.21 15.76 5.29
CA ASP A 57 -9.98 16.55 5.14
C ASP A 57 -9.34 16.95 6.48
N SER A 58 -9.69 16.27 7.58
CA SER A 58 -9.03 16.47 8.86
C SER A 58 -7.53 16.17 8.77
N ARG A 59 -6.75 16.82 9.64
CA ARG A 59 -5.29 16.63 9.68
C ARG A 59 -4.89 15.17 9.89
N GLY A 60 -5.65 14.43 10.69
CA GLY A 60 -5.46 13.00 10.93
C GLY A 60 -5.66 12.18 9.66
N GLN A 61 -6.84 12.28 9.04
CA GLN A 61 -7.16 11.52 7.83
C GLN A 61 -6.21 11.81 6.67
N ARG A 62 -5.77 13.06 6.53
CA ARG A 62 -4.79 13.44 5.49
C ARG A 62 -3.42 12.82 5.71
N SER A 63 -3.00 12.65 6.97
CA SER A 63 -1.73 12.01 7.31
C SER A 63 -1.79 10.51 7.06
N LEU A 64 -2.90 9.88 7.45
CA LEU A 64 -3.14 8.45 7.24
C LEU A 64 -3.27 8.09 5.76
N HIS A 65 -3.90 8.94 4.95
CA HIS A 65 -4.07 8.70 3.52
C HIS A 65 -2.71 8.53 2.80
N GLY A 66 -1.76 9.44 3.02
CA GLY A 66 -0.42 9.32 2.41
C GLY A 66 0.33 8.07 2.88
N LEU A 67 0.19 7.74 4.17
CA LEU A 67 0.80 6.54 4.78
C LEU A 67 0.26 5.26 4.15
N LEU A 68 -1.06 5.09 4.12
CA LEU A 68 -1.70 3.86 3.66
C LEU A 68 -1.50 3.62 2.17
N ARG A 69 -1.52 4.69 1.35
CA ARG A 69 -1.13 4.60 -0.05
C ARG A 69 0.28 4.04 -0.19
N THR A 70 1.23 4.53 0.61
CA THR A 70 2.63 4.07 0.59
C THR A 70 2.76 2.63 1.07
N LEU A 71 2.02 2.24 2.12
CA LEU A 71 1.99 0.87 2.59
C LEU A 71 1.43 -0.08 1.53
N CYS A 72 0.35 0.29 0.83
CA CYS A 72 -0.19 -0.53 -0.26
C CYS A 72 0.82 -0.69 -1.42
N ALA A 73 1.49 0.40 -1.81
CA ALA A 73 2.55 0.35 -2.82
C ALA A 73 3.71 -0.54 -2.40
N ASN A 74 4.10 -0.50 -1.11
CA ASN A 74 5.15 -1.36 -0.57
C ASN A 74 4.72 -2.82 -0.50
N MET A 75 3.46 -3.11 -0.17
CA MET A 75 2.94 -4.48 -0.20
C MET A 75 3.00 -5.06 -1.61
N ILE A 76 2.57 -4.29 -2.62
CA ILE A 76 2.65 -4.70 -4.03
C ILE A 76 4.11 -4.95 -4.43
N THR A 77 5.01 -4.02 -4.14
CA THR A 77 6.45 -4.16 -4.44
C THR A 77 7.07 -5.35 -3.71
N GLY A 78 6.65 -5.60 -2.47
CA GLY A 78 7.12 -6.71 -1.64
C GLY A 78 6.73 -8.08 -2.21
N VAL A 79 5.49 -8.25 -2.67
CA VAL A 79 5.05 -9.53 -3.26
C VAL A 79 5.55 -9.75 -4.70
N THR A 80 6.04 -8.71 -5.38
CA THR A 80 6.67 -8.81 -6.72
C THR A 80 8.18 -8.92 -6.64
N THR A 81 8.83 -7.87 -6.14
CA THR A 81 10.27 -7.62 -6.24
C THR A 81 10.99 -7.94 -4.94
N GLY A 82 10.27 -7.98 -3.83
CA GLY A 82 10.80 -8.16 -2.48
C GLY A 82 11.66 -7.00 -2.01
N TYR A 83 12.20 -7.13 -0.80
CA TYR A 83 13.12 -6.17 -0.20
C TYR A 83 14.39 -6.88 0.25
N SER A 84 15.54 -6.28 -0.02
CA SER A 84 16.83 -6.67 0.54
C SER A 84 17.49 -5.48 1.22
N ARG A 85 18.31 -5.74 2.24
CA ARG A 85 19.20 -4.76 2.87
C ARG A 85 20.55 -5.41 3.02
N GLU A 86 21.58 -4.78 2.46
CA GLU A 86 22.96 -5.21 2.62
C GLU A 86 23.55 -4.59 3.88
N LEU A 87 24.23 -5.41 4.68
CA LEU A 87 24.87 -5.01 5.92
C LEU A 87 26.38 -5.27 5.77
N VAL A 88 27.19 -4.22 5.92
CA VAL A 88 28.65 -4.31 5.94
C VAL A 88 29.10 -4.25 7.39
N ILE A 89 29.91 -5.23 7.79
CA ILE A 89 30.50 -5.30 9.12
C ILE A 89 31.97 -4.91 9.00
N GLU A 90 32.39 -3.86 9.71
CA GLU A 90 33.78 -3.40 9.77
C GLU A 90 34.36 -3.69 11.17
N GLY A 91 35.52 -4.32 11.22
CA GLY A 91 36.30 -4.58 12.43
C GLY A 91 37.78 -4.46 12.13
N THR A 92 38.54 -3.86 13.05
CA THR A 92 39.99 -3.66 12.98
C THR A 92 40.77 -4.95 13.14
#